data_AF-A0A2K8T2K8-F1
#
_entry.id   AF-A0A2K8T2K8-F1
#
_cell.length_a   1.000
_cell.length_b   1.000
_cell.length_c   1.000
_cell.angle_alpha   90.00
_cell.angle_beta   90.00
_cell.angle_gamma   90.00
#
_symmetry.space_group_name_H-M   'P 1'
#
loop_
_entity.id
_entity.type
_entity.pdbx_description
1 polymer ?
#
loop_
_entity_poly.entity_id
_entity_poly.type
_entity_poly.pdbx_seq_one_letter_code
_entity_poly.pdbx_strand_id
1 'polypeptide(L)'
;MIRRKLTKIDKFAQTLINENGCSICPGEYEYVSRGSVLIRQHLESFFDGTGVQPPELKTVKNWFYSDCPDWVIAVLSRVLVSRNQETPR
;
A
#
# COMPACT_ATOMS: atom_id res chain seq x y z
N MET A 1 14.63 17.37 -11.82
CA MET A 1 14.02 16.16 -11.25
C MET A 1 12.57 16.09 -11.70
N ILE A 2 12.21 15.09 -12.51
CA ILE A 2 10.83 14.89 -12.95
C ILE A 2 10.04 14.40 -11.74
N ARG A 3 9.10 15.20 -11.23
CA ARG A 3 8.22 14.78 -10.14
C ARG A 3 7.30 13.68 -10.67
N ARG A 4 7.50 12.44 -10.20
CA ARG A 4 6.57 11.33 -10.46
C ARG A 4 5.18 11.77 -10.01
N LYS A 5 4.18 11.58 -10.88
CA LYS A 5 2.78 11.85 -10.53
C LYS A 5 2.37 10.85 -9.45
N LEU A 6 1.92 11.35 -8.30
CA LEU A 6 1.41 10.52 -7.22
C LEU A 6 0.15 9.78 -7.70
N THR A 7 0.16 8.47 -7.59
CA THR A 7 -0.96 7.59 -7.93
C THR A 7 -1.81 7.34 -6.69
N LYS A 8 -2.96 6.65 -6.86
CA LYS A 8 -3.81 6.27 -5.72
C LYS A 8 -3.04 5.41 -4.71
N ILE A 9 -2.18 4.51 -5.20
CA ILE A 9 -1.38 3.62 -4.35
C ILE A 9 -0.35 4.38 -3.50
N ASP A 10 0.19 5.52 -3.96
CA ASP A 10 1.09 6.35 -3.16
C ASP A 10 0.40 6.90 -1.90
N LYS A 11 -0.90 7.19 -1.97
CA LYS A 11 -1.64 7.65 -0.77
C LYS A 11 -1.69 6.57 0.31
N PHE A 12 -2.00 5.34 -0.08
CA PHE A 12 -2.02 4.20 0.84
C PHE A 12 -0.63 3.88 1.38
N ALA A 13 0.38 3.84 0.49
CA ALA A 13 1.77 3.64 0.88
C ALA A 13 2.22 4.68 1.90
N GLN A 14 1.93 5.97 1.67
CA GLN A 14 2.29 7.03 2.60
C GLN A 14 1.62 6.85 3.97
N THR A 15 0.32 6.54 3.99
CA THR A 15 -0.39 6.28 5.24
C THR A 15 0.25 5.11 6.01
N LEU A 16 0.50 3.98 5.34
CA LEU A 16 1.09 2.81 5.99
C LEU A 16 2.52 3.05 6.49
N ILE A 17 3.32 3.80 5.72
CA ILE A 17 4.67 4.20 6.11
C ILE A 17 4.63 5.07 7.37
N ASN A 18 3.74 6.07 7.40
CA ASN A 18 3.58 6.95 8.55
C ASN A 18 3.09 6.19 9.79
N GLU A 19 2.13 5.27 9.63
CA GLU A 19 1.65 4.39 10.71
C GLU A 19 2.76 3.49 11.29
N ASN A 20 3.74 3.10 10.46
CA ASN A 20 4.91 2.34 10.89
C ASN A 20 6.02 3.23 11.52
N GLY A 21 5.73 4.50 11.81
CA GLY A 21 6.69 5.44 12.41
C GLY A 21 7.85 5.81 11.48
N CYS A 22 7.74 5.52 10.18
CA CYS A 22 8.76 5.83 9.20
C CYS A 22 8.47 7.21 8.58
N SER A 23 9.49 8.06 8.44
CA SER A 23 9.35 9.39 7.82
C SER A 23 9.88 9.40 6.38
N ILE A 24 9.45 8.43 5.57
CA ILE A 24 9.86 8.29 4.17
C ILE A 24 8.77 8.90 3.28
N CYS A 25 9.16 9.79 2.37
CA CYS A 25 8.31 10.56 1.49
C CYS A 25 8.38 10.08 0.03
N PRO A 26 7.37 10.40 -0.80
CA PRO A 26 7.36 9.98 -2.19
C PRO A 26 8.48 10.68 -2.96
N GLY A 27 9.32 9.88 -3.63
CA GLY A 27 10.50 10.36 -4.36
C GLY A 27 11.82 10.07 -3.65
N GLU A 28 11.78 9.64 -2.38
CA GLU A 28 12.94 9.06 -1.71
C GLU A 28 13.25 7.65 -2.25
N TYR A 29 14.53 7.28 -2.25
CA TYR A 29 15.02 6.03 -2.82
C TYR A 29 14.31 4.79 -2.23
N GLU A 30 14.07 4.81 -0.93
CA GLU A 30 13.49 3.67 -0.21
C GLU A 30 11.96 3.63 -0.23
N TYR A 31 11.30 4.70 -0.70
CA TYR A 31 9.85 4.86 -0.59
C TYR A 31 9.08 3.71 -1.23
N VAL A 32 9.35 3.41 -2.50
CA VAL A 32 8.65 2.34 -3.23
C VAL A 32 8.95 0.97 -2.64
N SER A 33 10.18 0.75 -2.19
CA SER A 33 10.57 -0.52 -1.54
C SER A 33 9.82 -0.71 -0.22
N ARG A 34 9.75 0.31 0.63
CA ARG A 34 9.04 0.22 1.92
C ARG A 34 7.54 0.14 1.72
N GLY A 35 6.97 1.02 0.89
CA GLY A 35 5.54 1.06 0.61
C GLY A 35 5.02 -0.24 -0.01
N SER A 36 5.76 -0.83 -0.95
CA SER A 36 5.38 -2.11 -1.55
C SER A 36 5.39 -3.29 -0.57
N VAL A 37 6.32 -3.32 0.40
CA VAL A 37 6.34 -4.35 1.44
C VAL A 37 5.11 -4.22 2.35
N LEU A 38 4.81 -3.02 2.82
CA LEU A 38 3.67 -2.77 3.70
C LEU A 38 2.33 -3.08 3.01
N ILE A 39 2.17 -2.66 1.76
CA ILE A 39 0.99 -2.96 0.96
C ILE A 39 0.85 -4.47 0.76
N ARG A 40 1.95 -5.17 0.42
CA ARG A 40 1.93 -6.61 0.24
C ARG A 40 1.53 -7.33 1.53
N GLN A 41 2.05 -6.93 2.69
CA GLN A 41 1.66 -7.52 3.98
C GLN A 41 0.15 -7.40 4.23
N HIS A 42 -0.46 -6.27 3.86
CA HIS A 42 -1.92 -6.12 3.95
C HIS A 42 -2.69 -6.99 2.96
N LEU A 43 -2.18 -7.13 1.74
CA LEU A 43 -2.78 -8.05 0.79
C LEU A 43 -2.63 -9.50 1.26
N GLU A 44 -1.50 -9.90 1.82
CA GLU A 44 -1.30 -11.22 2.42
C GLU A 44 -2.36 -11.51 3.49
N SER A 45 -2.65 -10.56 4.40
CA SER A 45 -3.73 -10.72 5.38
C SER A 45 -5.12 -10.80 4.74
N PHE A 46 -5.36 -10.13 3.61
CA PHE A 46 -6.64 -10.21 2.91
C PHE A 46 -6.83 -11.56 2.19
N PHE A 47 -5.74 -12.14 1.67
CA PHE A 47 -5.75 -13.42 0.99
C PHE A 47 -5.63 -14.62 1.95
N ASP A 48 -5.32 -14.36 3.23
CA ASP A 48 -5.25 -15.40 4.25
C ASP A 48 -6.58 -16.16 4.36
N GLY A 49 -6.51 -17.49 4.35
CA GLY A 49 -7.69 -18.37 4.39
C GLY A 49 -8.49 -18.50 3.08
N THR A 50 -8.13 -17.76 2.01
CA THR A 50 -8.86 -17.84 0.71
C THR A 50 -8.34 -18.93 -0.23
N GLY A 51 -7.15 -19.47 0.03
CA GLY A 51 -6.45 -20.42 -0.86
C GLY A 51 -5.87 -19.78 -2.13
N VAL A 52 -6.06 -18.47 -2.32
CA VAL A 52 -5.51 -17.71 -3.44
C VAL A 52 -4.18 -17.08 -3.04
N GLN A 53 -3.19 -17.09 -3.94
CA GLN A 53 -1.90 -16.46 -3.68
C GLN A 53 -1.98 -14.94 -3.82
N PRO A 54 -1.42 -14.18 -2.87
CA PRO A 54 -1.33 -12.74 -2.97
C PRO A 54 -0.35 -12.32 -4.09
N PRO A 55 -0.49 -11.10 -4.63
CA PRO A 55 0.41 -10.58 -5.66
C PRO A 55 1.86 -10.53 -5.21
N GLU A 56 2.79 -10.93 -6.08
CA GLU A 56 4.21 -10.87 -5.79
C GLU A 56 4.68 -9.44 -5.49
N LEU A 57 5.70 -9.29 -4.65
CA LEU A 57 6.26 -7.98 -4.29
C LEU A 57 6.69 -7.17 -5.53
N LYS A 58 7.20 -7.84 -6.57
CA LYS A 58 7.55 -7.18 -7.84
C LYS A 58 6.33 -6.56 -8.52
N THR A 59 5.20 -7.25 -8.52
CA THR A 59 3.93 -6.75 -9.04
C THR A 59 3.45 -5.55 -8.23
N VAL A 60 3.53 -5.62 -6.90
CA VAL A 60 3.16 -4.49 -6.03
C VAL A 60 4.04 -3.27 -6.28
N LYS A 61 5.36 -3.46 -6.42
CA LYS A 61 6.29 -2.39 -6.82
C LYS A 61 5.93 -1.78 -8.17
N ASN A 62 5.49 -2.60 -9.12
CA ASN A 62 5.14 -2.12 -10.46
C ASN A 62 3.93 -1.18 -10.45
N TRP A 63 2.97 -1.35 -9.53
CA TRP A 63 1.81 -0.46 -9.40
C TRP A 63 2.17 0.98 -8.96
N PHE A 64 3.38 1.21 -8.47
CA PHE A 64 3.87 2.58 -8.28
C PHE A 64 4.21 3.24 -9.63
N TYR A 65 4.67 2.47 -10.61
CA TYR A 65 5.09 3.00 -11.91
C TYR A 65 4.04 2.82 -13.02
N SER A 66 3.06 1.95 -12.78
CA SER A 66 1.99 1.56 -13.70
C SER A 66 0.62 1.70 -13.04
N ASP A 67 -0.45 1.40 -13.77
CA ASP A 67 -1.79 1.36 -13.18
C ASP A 67 -1.92 0.27 -12.11
N CYS A 68 -2.53 0.65 -10.98
CA CYS A 68 -2.90 -0.25 -9.91
C CYS A 68 -4.34 -0.72 -10.13
N PRO A 69 -4.65 -2.03 -10.06
CA PRO A 69 -6.01 -2.52 -10.22
C PRO A 69 -6.97 -1.92 -9.20
N ASP A 70 -8.19 -1.55 -9.62
CA ASP A 70 -9.16 -0.91 -8.72
C ASP A 70 -9.58 -1.79 -7.53
N TRP A 71 -9.59 -3.13 -7.70
CA TRP A 71 -9.88 -4.04 -6.60
C TRP A 71 -8.83 -3.97 -5.48
N VAL A 72 -7.56 -3.73 -5.81
CA VAL A 72 -6.48 -3.54 -4.81
C VAL A 72 -6.76 -2.26 -4.03
N ILE A 73 -7.14 -1.20 -4.71
CA ILE A 73 -7.51 0.08 -4.08
C ILE A 73 -8.71 -0.11 -3.15
N ALA A 74 -9.72 -0.90 -3.56
CA ALA A 74 -10.88 -1.20 -2.73
C ALA A 74 -10.50 -1.99 -1.46
N VAL A 75 -9.64 -2.99 -1.58
CA VAL A 75 -9.13 -3.78 -0.44
C VAL A 75 -8.36 -2.88 0.53
N LEU A 76 -7.41 -2.08 0.02
CA LEU A 76 -6.61 -1.17 0.86
C LEU A 76 -7.48 -0.10 1.52
N SER A 77 -8.50 0.40 0.82
CA SER A 77 -9.46 1.37 1.39
C SER A 77 -10.25 0.78 2.56
N ARG A 78 -10.72 -0.47 2.42
CA ARG A 78 -11.47 -1.15 3.48
C ARG A 78 -10.62 -1.33 4.74
N VAL A 79 -9.36 -1.71 4.59
CA VAL A 79 -8.43 -1.90 5.72
C VAL A 79 -8.19 -0.59 6.48
N LEU A 80 -7.98 0.52 5.76
CA LEU A 80 -7.82 1.82 6.41
C LEU A 80 -9.09 2.32 7.11
N VAL A 81 -10.28 2.02 6.56
CA VAL A 81 -11.56 2.40 7.18
C VAL A 81 -11.81 1.58 8.45
N SER A 82 -11.58 0.26 8.42
CA SER A 82 -11.77 -0.59 9.61
C SER A 82 -10.87 -0.18 10.77
N ARG A 83 -9.62 0.21 10.51
CA ARG A 83 -8.70 0.70 11.55
C ARG A 83 -9.12 2.02 12.18
N ASN A 84 -9.75 2.91 11.42
CA ASN A 84 -10.30 4.18 11.94
C ASN A 84 -11.58 3.98 12.77
N GLN A 85 -12.21 2.80 12.71
CA GLN A 85 -13.40 2.49 13.50
C GLN A 85 -13.09 1.83 14.86
N GLU A 86 -11.86 1.33 15.06
CA GLU A 86 -11.43 0.66 16.30
C GLU A 86 -10.82 1.62 17.33
N THR A 87 -10.82 2.93 17.07
CA THR A 87 -10.53 3.96 18.09
C THR A 87 -11.82 4.65 18.53
N PRO A 88 -12.55 4.11 19.52
CA PRO A 88 -13.46 4.95 20.29
C PRO A 88 -12.60 5.98 21.05
N ARG A 89 -13.01 7.24 20.92
CA ARG A 89 -12.50 8.36 21.72
C ARG A 89 -12.61 8.07 23.22
#